data_AF-X1RJU7-F1
#
_entry.id   AF-X1RJU7-F1
#
_cell.length_a   1.000
_cell.length_b   1.000
_cell.length_c   1.000
_cell.angle_alpha   90.00
_cell.angle_beta   90.00
_cell.angle_gamma   90.00
#
_symmetry.space_group_name_H-M   'P 1'
#
loop_
_entity.id
_entity.type
_entity.pdbx_description
1 polymer ?
#
loop_
_entity_poly.entity_id
_entity_poly.type
_entity_poly.pdbx_seq_one_letter_code
_entity_poly.pdbx_strand_id
1 'polypeptide(L)'
;TGLKGIAYIDSRGIKNEKSNLYGFFDQSLRDLAILTRLRTAIPVKEERTPKLFAPGSCPQAAIYCGWYSLKKYVDAFDFVDGAVGYHIASFEAAGLRDPNSSNWCPAMLRDGITATLGAVNEPYLHTFPQPKPFFQELYKGACLVEAYYRTKPFNSWQLVLIGDPLYRPFKKSQSSPGEGP
;
A
#
# COMPACT_ATOMS: atom_id res chain seq x y z
N THR A 1 7.03 20.09 -1.14
CA THR A 1 7.36 18.85 -0.40
C THR A 1 6.29 17.81 -0.67
N GLY A 2 6.68 16.54 -0.70
CA GLY A 2 5.80 15.39 -1.00
C GLY A 2 6.64 14.17 -1.34
N LEU A 3 6.13 12.97 -1.07
CA LEU A 3 6.80 11.70 -1.39
C LEU A 3 7.16 11.64 -2.89
N LYS A 4 8.39 11.21 -3.19
CA LYS A 4 8.91 11.09 -4.57
C LYS A 4 9.36 9.65 -4.82
N GLY A 5 9.26 9.20 -6.06
CA GLY A 5 9.62 7.84 -6.47
C GLY A 5 8.60 7.32 -7.47
N ILE A 6 8.42 6.00 -7.53
CA ILE A 6 7.52 5.30 -8.44
C ILE A 6 6.45 4.56 -7.63
N ALA A 7 5.22 4.56 -8.12
CA ALA A 7 4.16 3.70 -7.61
C ALA A 7 4.13 2.38 -8.38
N TYR A 8 4.24 1.28 -7.65
CA TYR A 8 4.15 -0.09 -8.15
C TYR A 8 2.84 -0.72 -7.68
N ILE A 9 2.00 -1.09 -8.63
CA ILE A 9 0.68 -1.65 -8.33
C ILE A 9 0.53 -3.01 -8.98
N ASP A 10 0.31 -4.01 -8.16
CA ASP A 10 0.29 -5.42 -8.54
C ASP A 10 -1.15 -5.94 -8.48
N SER A 11 -1.84 -5.80 -9.61
CA SER A 11 -3.14 -6.42 -9.87
C SER A 11 -2.94 -7.73 -10.63
N ARG A 12 -3.86 -8.67 -10.49
CA ARG A 12 -3.75 -9.99 -11.13
C ARG A 12 -4.59 -10.12 -12.39
N GLY A 13 -5.27 -9.04 -12.79
CA GLY A 13 -6.16 -9.01 -13.94
C GLY A 13 -7.47 -9.76 -13.70
N ILE A 14 -7.86 -9.97 -12.44
CA ILE A 14 -9.10 -10.66 -12.10
C ILE A 14 -10.27 -9.75 -12.47
N LYS A 15 -11.16 -10.28 -13.32
CA LYS A 15 -12.36 -9.55 -13.76
C LYS A 15 -13.32 -9.36 -12.60
N ASN A 16 -13.89 -8.15 -12.52
CA ASN A 16 -14.93 -7.83 -11.57
C ASN A 16 -16.28 -8.36 -12.08
N GLU A 17 -16.61 -9.58 -11.67
CA GLU A 17 -17.91 -10.21 -11.93
C GLU A 17 -18.82 -10.05 -10.71
N LYS A 18 -20.15 -10.13 -10.90
CA LYS A 18 -21.11 -9.92 -9.81
C LYS A 18 -20.80 -10.82 -8.62
N SER A 19 -20.75 -10.23 -7.42
CA SER A 19 -20.47 -10.90 -6.15
C SER A 19 -19.08 -11.55 -6.01
N ASN A 20 -18.15 -11.26 -6.92
CA ASN A 20 -16.76 -11.72 -6.80
C ASN A 20 -15.90 -10.71 -6.03
N LEU A 21 -15.68 -10.98 -4.74
CA LEU A 21 -14.84 -10.12 -3.89
C LEU A 21 -13.39 -10.00 -4.39
N TYR A 22 -12.86 -11.05 -5.02
CA TYR A 22 -11.53 -11.00 -5.64
C TYR A 22 -11.52 -9.98 -6.78
N GLY A 23 -12.41 -10.12 -7.76
CA GLY A 23 -12.50 -9.18 -8.89
C GLY A 23 -12.74 -7.73 -8.44
N PHE A 24 -13.48 -7.54 -7.34
CA PHE A 24 -13.71 -6.23 -6.74
C PHE A 24 -12.43 -5.61 -6.15
N PHE A 25 -11.63 -6.36 -5.40
CA PHE A 25 -10.35 -5.87 -4.87
C PHE A 25 -9.30 -5.67 -5.98
N ASP A 26 -9.26 -6.55 -6.97
CA ASP A 26 -8.40 -6.39 -8.16
C ASP A 26 -8.74 -5.10 -8.91
N GLN A 27 -10.04 -4.81 -9.09
CA GLN A 27 -10.48 -3.56 -9.69
C GLN A 27 -10.06 -2.35 -8.83
N SER A 28 -10.07 -2.46 -7.51
CA SER A 28 -9.62 -1.38 -6.62
C SER A 28 -8.12 -1.08 -6.79
N LEU A 29 -7.28 -2.09 -7.06
CA LEU A 29 -5.86 -1.89 -7.43
C LEU A 29 -5.73 -1.16 -8.76
N ARG A 30 -6.48 -1.57 -9.79
CA ARG A 30 -6.48 -0.91 -11.10
C ARG A 30 -6.98 0.53 -11.01
N ASP A 31 -8.00 0.78 -10.21
CA ASP A 31 -8.50 2.13 -9.91
C ASP A 31 -7.48 2.98 -9.16
N LEU A 32 -6.71 2.38 -8.25
CA LEU A 32 -5.62 3.06 -7.54
C LEU A 32 -4.54 3.55 -8.51
N ALA A 33 -4.19 2.74 -9.52
CA ALA A 33 -3.23 3.14 -10.53
C ALA A 33 -3.69 4.37 -11.33
N ILE A 34 -4.98 4.41 -11.68
CA ILE A 34 -5.59 5.57 -12.33
C ILE A 34 -5.60 6.77 -11.39
N LEU A 35 -6.05 6.58 -10.15
CA LEU A 35 -6.13 7.63 -9.13
C LEU A 35 -4.75 8.27 -8.87
N THR A 36 -3.70 7.47 -8.78
CA THR A 36 -2.33 7.94 -8.54
C THR A 36 -1.87 8.88 -9.66
N ARG A 37 -2.12 8.51 -10.92
CA ARG A 37 -1.82 9.35 -12.10
C ARG A 37 -2.62 10.66 -12.10
N LEU A 38 -3.86 10.62 -11.61
CA LEU A 38 -4.75 11.80 -11.60
C LEU A 38 -4.46 12.77 -10.44
N ARG A 39 -3.91 12.28 -9.32
CA ARG A 39 -3.77 13.06 -8.08
C ARG A 39 -2.34 13.46 -7.75
N THR A 40 -1.36 12.85 -8.39
CA THR A 40 0.06 13.02 -8.07
C THR A 40 0.90 13.11 -9.33
N ALA A 41 2.15 13.55 -9.18
CA ALA A 41 3.15 13.47 -10.25
C ALA A 41 3.97 12.17 -10.21
N ILE A 42 3.62 11.21 -9.35
CA ILE A 42 4.35 9.95 -9.20
C ILE A 42 4.08 9.06 -10.42
N PRO A 43 5.12 8.61 -11.15
CA PRO A 43 4.97 7.63 -12.22
C PRO A 43 4.40 6.31 -11.67
N VAL A 44 3.56 5.63 -12.47
CA VAL A 44 2.89 4.39 -12.07
C VAL A 44 3.28 3.25 -13.00
N LYS A 45 3.81 2.17 -12.42
CA LYS A 45 4.06 0.87 -13.07
C LYS A 45 3.07 -0.15 -12.53
N GLU A 46 2.48 -0.91 -13.43
CA GLU A 46 1.46 -1.92 -13.09
C GLU A 46 1.93 -3.30 -13.52
N GLU A 47 1.77 -4.28 -12.63
CA GLU A 47 1.66 -5.69 -12.98
C GLU A 47 0.16 -6.01 -13.03
N ARG A 48 -0.29 -6.67 -14.11
CA ARG A 48 -1.71 -6.92 -14.40
C ARG A 48 -2.00 -8.37 -14.67
N THR A 49 -1.04 -9.25 -14.43
CA THR A 49 -1.10 -10.67 -14.67
C THR A 49 -0.98 -11.43 -13.34
N PRO A 50 -1.20 -12.76 -13.31
CA PRO A 50 -1.00 -13.53 -12.10
C PRO A 50 0.45 -13.57 -11.56
N LYS A 51 1.41 -12.97 -12.26
CA LYS A 51 2.81 -12.85 -11.81
C LYS A 51 2.93 -11.73 -10.79
N LEU A 52 3.99 -11.80 -9.97
CA LEU A 52 4.44 -10.67 -9.18
C LEU A 52 5.51 -9.89 -9.94
N PHE A 53 5.80 -8.68 -9.49
CA PHE A 53 7.05 -8.00 -9.84
C PHE A 53 8.27 -8.88 -9.57
N ALA A 54 9.23 -8.88 -10.48
CA ALA A 54 10.44 -9.69 -10.38
C ALA A 54 11.43 -9.11 -9.36
N PRO A 55 12.34 -9.93 -8.80
CA PRO A 55 13.38 -9.44 -7.90
C PRO A 55 14.16 -8.26 -8.48
N GLY A 56 14.37 -7.21 -7.69
CA GLY A 56 15.05 -5.96 -8.08
C GLY A 56 14.41 -5.14 -9.22
N SER A 57 13.18 -5.46 -9.64
CA SER A 57 12.54 -4.78 -10.79
C SER A 57 11.83 -3.47 -10.42
N CYS A 58 11.75 -3.14 -9.13
CA CYS A 58 11.04 -1.99 -8.60
C CYS A 58 11.95 -0.98 -7.89
N PRO A 59 12.88 -0.31 -8.60
CA PRO A 59 13.73 0.71 -7.99
C PRO A 59 12.93 1.96 -7.61
N GLN A 60 13.38 2.67 -6.58
CA GLN A 60 12.77 3.92 -6.10
C GLN A 60 11.26 3.78 -5.79
N ALA A 61 10.87 2.67 -5.16
CA ALA A 61 9.49 2.38 -4.81
C ALA A 61 9.00 3.34 -3.71
N ALA A 62 8.11 4.25 -4.07
CA ALA A 62 7.44 5.17 -3.15
C ALA A 62 6.10 4.63 -2.68
N ILE A 63 5.36 3.98 -3.58
CA ILE A 63 4.06 3.40 -3.27
C ILE A 63 4.08 1.95 -3.72
N TYR A 64 3.62 1.06 -2.87
CA TYR A 64 3.36 -0.32 -3.23
C TYR A 64 1.95 -0.74 -2.82
N CYS A 65 1.19 -1.35 -3.72
CA CYS A 65 0.00 -2.10 -3.32
C CYS A 65 -0.21 -3.27 -4.25
N GLY A 66 -0.39 -4.46 -3.67
CA GLY A 66 -0.46 -5.68 -4.43
C GLY A 66 -1.19 -6.78 -3.69
N TRP A 67 -1.32 -7.95 -4.29
CA TRP A 67 -1.98 -9.06 -3.63
C TRP A 67 -1.57 -10.44 -4.12
N TYR A 68 -1.73 -11.39 -3.19
CA TYR A 68 -1.53 -12.83 -3.33
C TYR A 68 -0.11 -13.29 -3.72
N SER A 69 0.67 -13.62 -2.69
CA SER A 69 1.68 -14.68 -2.68
C SER A 69 1.95 -14.99 -1.22
N LEU A 70 1.03 -15.77 -0.64
CA LEU A 70 0.89 -15.95 0.81
C LEU A 70 2.23 -16.31 1.47
N LYS A 71 2.70 -15.45 2.39
CA LYS A 71 3.97 -15.64 3.14
C LYS A 71 5.22 -15.80 2.27
N LYS A 72 5.15 -15.37 1.01
CA LYS A 72 6.21 -15.52 0.01
C LYS A 72 6.52 -14.16 -0.58
N TYR A 73 7.13 -13.32 0.25
CA TYR A 73 7.68 -12.05 -0.17
C TYR A 73 8.68 -12.23 -1.31
N VAL A 74 8.62 -11.33 -2.28
CA VAL A 74 9.60 -11.22 -3.37
C VAL A 74 10.30 -9.89 -3.20
N ASP A 75 11.63 -9.94 -3.10
CA ASP A 75 12.51 -8.77 -2.97
C ASP A 75 12.59 -7.99 -4.30
N ALA A 76 11.47 -7.39 -4.68
CA ALA A 76 11.32 -6.64 -5.92
C ALA A 76 11.68 -5.16 -5.74
N PHE A 77 11.61 -4.61 -4.52
CA PHE A 77 11.48 -3.17 -4.26
C PHE A 77 12.70 -2.57 -3.59
N ASP A 78 13.26 -1.51 -4.20
CA ASP A 78 14.14 -0.59 -3.49
C ASP A 78 13.29 0.57 -2.95
N PHE A 79 12.85 0.46 -1.70
CA PHE A 79 11.99 1.48 -1.09
C PHE A 79 12.74 2.79 -0.84
N VAL A 80 12.09 3.91 -1.16
CA VAL A 80 12.58 5.24 -0.80
C VAL A 80 12.18 5.59 0.65
N ASP A 81 12.89 6.53 1.26
CA ASP A 81 12.47 7.11 2.54
C ASP A 81 11.06 7.70 2.43
N GLY A 82 10.16 7.24 3.30
CA GLY A 82 8.74 7.57 3.28
C GLY A 82 7.86 6.61 2.47
N ALA A 83 8.42 5.53 1.90
CA ALA A 83 7.60 4.58 1.14
C ALA A 83 6.43 4.02 1.97
N VAL A 84 5.25 3.95 1.37
CA VAL A 84 4.03 3.43 2.00
C VAL A 84 3.35 2.42 1.11
N GLY A 85 2.96 1.29 1.68
CA GLY A 85 2.35 0.24 0.90
C GLY A 85 1.95 -0.99 1.69
N TYR A 86 1.16 -1.85 1.06
CA TYR A 86 0.74 -3.11 1.69
C TYR A 86 0.43 -4.19 0.67
N HIS A 87 0.58 -5.45 1.11
CA HIS A 87 0.27 -6.64 0.34
C HIS A 87 -0.99 -7.30 0.89
N ILE A 88 -1.95 -7.61 0.04
CA ILE A 88 -3.21 -8.25 0.43
C ILE A 88 -3.06 -9.76 0.33
N ALA A 89 -2.85 -10.39 1.48
CA ALA A 89 -2.92 -11.82 1.69
C ALA A 89 -3.09 -12.10 3.18
N SER A 90 -3.43 -13.34 3.53
CA SER A 90 -3.59 -13.73 4.93
C SER A 90 -2.24 -13.75 5.66
N PHE A 91 -2.23 -13.61 6.99
CA PHE A 91 -1.03 -13.77 7.82
C PHE A 91 0.16 -12.83 7.52
N GLU A 92 0.00 -11.77 6.71
CA GLU A 92 1.14 -10.95 6.27
C GLU A 92 1.94 -10.26 7.39
N ALA A 93 1.33 -10.08 8.56
CA ALA A 93 1.95 -9.53 9.76
C ALA A 93 2.12 -10.57 10.90
N ALA A 94 1.93 -11.87 10.64
CA ALA A 94 2.03 -12.90 11.67
C ALA A 94 3.46 -13.07 12.22
N GLY A 95 4.47 -12.87 11.36
CA GLY A 95 5.89 -13.06 11.67
C GLY A 95 6.66 -11.79 12.04
N LEU A 96 5.99 -10.71 12.50
CA LEU A 96 6.65 -9.40 12.68
C LEU A 96 7.89 -9.38 13.57
N ARG A 97 8.01 -10.33 14.51
CA ARG A 97 9.15 -10.43 15.43
C ARG A 97 10.23 -11.42 14.97
N ASP A 98 10.03 -12.09 13.84
CA ASP A 98 11.00 -13.01 13.26
C ASP A 98 11.78 -12.30 12.13
N PRO A 99 13.09 -12.04 12.31
CA PRO A 99 13.91 -11.35 11.30
C PRO A 99 14.08 -12.15 10.00
N ASN A 100 13.85 -13.47 10.05
CA ASN A 100 13.95 -14.37 8.91
C ASN A 100 12.59 -14.65 8.25
N SER A 101 11.53 -14.00 8.71
CA SER A 101 10.19 -14.20 8.17
C SER A 101 10.13 -13.82 6.69
N SER A 102 9.50 -14.69 5.90
CA SER A 102 9.18 -14.44 4.48
C SER A 102 7.79 -13.81 4.29
N ASN A 103 7.09 -13.48 5.38
CA ASN A 103 5.84 -12.74 5.33
C ASN A 103 6.08 -11.31 4.81
N TRP A 104 5.12 -10.75 4.07
CA TRP A 104 5.33 -9.48 3.38
C TRP A 104 5.56 -8.32 4.34
N CYS A 105 4.83 -8.19 5.46
CA CYS A 105 5.06 -7.06 6.37
C CYS A 105 6.47 -7.06 6.99
N PRO A 106 6.95 -8.11 7.69
CA PRO A 106 8.31 -8.10 8.23
C PRO A 106 9.39 -7.97 7.15
N ALA A 107 9.22 -8.62 6.00
CA ALA A 107 10.19 -8.53 4.92
C ALA A 107 10.25 -7.12 4.30
N MET A 108 9.11 -6.50 3.98
CA MET A 108 9.09 -5.12 3.48
C MET A 108 9.65 -4.12 4.50
N LEU A 109 9.40 -4.33 5.80
CA LEU A 109 9.96 -3.48 6.86
C LEU A 109 11.49 -3.59 6.91
N ARG A 110 12.02 -4.82 6.81
CA ARG A 110 13.48 -5.04 6.71
C ARG A 110 14.07 -4.39 5.46
N ASP A 111 13.34 -4.42 4.36
CA ASP A 111 13.77 -3.87 3.07
C ASP A 111 13.53 -2.34 2.97
N GLY A 112 13.05 -1.70 4.05
CA GLY A 112 13.06 -0.24 4.20
C GLY A 112 11.73 0.47 3.95
N ILE A 113 10.61 -0.24 3.84
CA ILE A 113 9.30 0.44 3.77
C ILE A 113 9.04 1.23 5.06
N THR A 114 8.57 2.48 4.94
CA THR A 114 8.31 3.34 6.11
C THR A 114 6.98 3.01 6.79
N ALA A 115 5.97 2.62 6.01
CA ALA A 115 4.66 2.27 6.54
C ALA A 115 4.01 1.12 5.77
N THR A 116 3.43 0.18 6.52
CA THR A 116 2.67 -0.94 5.96
C THR A 116 1.52 -1.37 6.85
N LEU A 117 0.66 -2.24 6.35
CA LEU A 117 -0.38 -2.89 7.12
C LEU A 117 -0.56 -4.33 6.64
N GLY A 118 -1.03 -5.20 7.51
CA GLY A 118 -1.25 -6.59 7.16
C GLY A 118 -1.96 -7.36 8.24
N ALA A 119 -2.29 -8.61 7.90
CA ALA A 119 -3.07 -9.46 8.77
C ALA A 119 -2.19 -10.28 9.73
N VAL A 120 -2.48 -10.26 11.02
CA VAL A 120 -1.74 -11.06 12.02
C VAL A 120 -2.17 -12.53 12.03
N ASN A 121 -3.30 -12.87 11.40
CA ASN A 121 -3.84 -14.22 11.23
C ASN A 121 -4.73 -14.22 9.95
N GLU A 122 -5.61 -15.21 9.73
CA GLU A 122 -6.54 -15.31 8.58
C GLU A 122 -7.71 -14.30 8.68
N PRO A 123 -7.69 -13.19 7.92
CA PRO A 123 -8.57 -12.06 8.18
C PRO A 123 -9.86 -12.09 7.35
N TYR A 124 -9.95 -12.92 6.31
CA TYR A 124 -10.84 -12.76 5.15
C TYR A 124 -10.61 -11.45 4.36
N LEU A 125 -10.71 -11.53 3.03
CA LEU A 125 -10.38 -10.43 2.12
C LEU A 125 -11.14 -9.12 2.39
N HIS A 126 -12.42 -9.20 2.76
CA HIS A 126 -13.29 -8.03 2.93
C HIS A 126 -12.94 -7.15 4.15
N THR A 127 -11.99 -7.59 4.98
CA THR A 127 -11.57 -6.83 6.16
C THR A 127 -10.42 -5.88 5.84
N PHE A 128 -9.67 -6.09 4.76
CA PHE A 128 -8.63 -5.16 4.33
C PHE A 128 -9.23 -3.82 3.91
N PRO A 129 -8.54 -2.70 4.18
CA PRO A 129 -8.79 -1.47 3.47
C PRO A 129 -8.71 -1.72 1.97
N GLN A 130 -9.72 -1.25 1.24
CA GLN A 130 -9.66 -1.28 -0.21
C GLN A 130 -8.53 -0.34 -0.68
N PRO A 131 -7.69 -0.77 -1.64
CA PRO A 131 -6.56 0.00 -2.16
C PRO A 131 -6.92 1.45 -2.52
N LYS A 132 -7.86 1.64 -3.44
CA LYS A 132 -8.22 2.99 -3.92
C LYS A 132 -8.68 3.90 -2.77
N PRO A 133 -9.67 3.54 -1.92
CA PRO A 133 -10.05 4.36 -0.77
C PRO A 133 -8.91 4.70 0.18
N PHE A 134 -8.06 3.74 0.56
CA PHE A 134 -6.97 3.96 1.52
C PHE A 134 -6.00 5.04 1.02
N PHE A 135 -5.47 4.87 -0.18
CA PHE A 135 -4.55 5.85 -0.76
C PHE A 135 -5.23 7.16 -1.15
N GLN A 136 -6.53 7.15 -1.47
CA GLN A 136 -7.29 8.38 -1.68
C GLN A 136 -7.26 9.29 -0.45
N GLU A 137 -7.38 8.73 0.75
CA GLU A 137 -7.28 9.51 2.00
C GLU A 137 -5.86 10.07 2.19
N LEU A 138 -4.82 9.28 1.90
CA LEU A 138 -3.43 9.76 1.94
C LEU A 138 -3.21 10.91 0.94
N TYR A 139 -3.71 10.80 -0.29
CA TYR A 139 -3.59 11.86 -1.31
C TYR A 139 -4.36 13.13 -0.97
N LYS A 140 -5.40 13.04 -0.12
CA LYS A 140 -6.08 14.22 0.45
C LYS A 140 -5.25 14.90 1.55
N GLY A 141 -4.13 14.31 1.97
CA GLY A 141 -3.24 14.83 3.01
C GLY A 141 -3.57 14.37 4.42
N ALA A 142 -4.44 13.37 4.58
CA ALA A 142 -4.67 12.70 5.86
C ALA A 142 -3.38 12.04 6.37
N CYS A 143 -3.22 11.89 7.69
CA CYS A 143 -2.14 11.04 8.20
C CYS A 143 -2.46 9.55 8.09
N LEU A 144 -1.44 8.73 8.28
CA LEU A 144 -1.51 7.27 8.14
C LEU A 144 -2.65 6.64 8.96
N VAL A 145 -2.79 7.04 10.23
CA VAL A 145 -3.84 6.48 11.10
C VAL A 145 -5.25 6.92 10.68
N GLU A 146 -5.41 8.15 10.20
CA GLU A 146 -6.69 8.65 9.69
C GLU A 146 -7.11 7.88 8.42
N ALA A 147 -6.18 7.71 7.47
CA ALA A 147 -6.43 6.96 6.24
C ALA A 147 -6.81 5.50 6.55
N TYR A 148 -6.11 4.88 7.50
CA TYR A 148 -6.43 3.52 7.95
C TYR A 148 -7.83 3.43 8.57
N TYR A 149 -8.15 4.19 9.61
CA TYR A 149 -9.43 4.04 10.31
C TYR A 149 -10.64 4.53 9.50
N ARG A 150 -10.46 5.46 8.54
CA ARG A 150 -11.55 5.85 7.61
C ARG A 150 -11.90 4.78 6.59
N THR A 151 -10.98 3.84 6.34
CA THR A 151 -11.11 2.85 5.27
C THR A 151 -11.08 1.41 5.75
N LYS A 152 -10.78 1.19 7.04
CA LYS A 152 -10.87 -0.09 7.73
C LYS A 152 -12.34 -0.45 7.99
N PRO A 153 -12.86 -1.56 7.45
CA PRO A 153 -14.27 -1.94 7.64
C PRO A 153 -14.59 -2.43 9.05
N PHE A 154 -13.61 -2.96 9.80
CA PHE A 154 -13.81 -3.54 11.14
C PHE A 154 -12.74 -3.08 12.12
N ASN A 155 -13.14 -2.67 13.34
CA ASN A 155 -12.20 -2.42 14.43
C ASN A 155 -11.90 -3.70 15.22
N SER A 156 -10.69 -3.79 15.80
CA SER A 156 -10.22 -4.95 16.58
C SER A 156 -10.23 -6.31 15.87
N TRP A 157 -10.38 -6.33 14.54
CA TRP A 157 -10.18 -7.51 13.71
C TRP A 157 -8.72 -7.59 13.24
N GLN A 158 -8.28 -8.79 12.85
CA GLN A 158 -6.90 -9.30 12.67
C GLN A 158 -5.94 -8.52 11.74
N LEU A 159 -6.10 -7.21 11.57
CA LEU A 159 -5.23 -6.31 10.83
C LEU A 159 -4.51 -5.36 11.78
N VAL A 160 -3.23 -5.16 11.51
CA VAL A 160 -2.38 -4.18 12.20
C VAL A 160 -1.84 -3.18 11.18
N LEU A 161 -1.80 -1.91 11.58
CA LEU A 161 -1.09 -0.83 10.89
C LEU A 161 0.28 -0.63 11.54
N ILE A 162 1.32 -0.46 10.73
CA ILE A 162 2.71 -0.30 11.17
C ILE A 162 3.28 0.96 10.51
N GLY A 163 3.82 1.85 11.34
CA GLY A 163 4.38 3.14 10.93
C GLY A 163 4.03 4.24 11.92
N ASP A 164 4.58 5.44 11.73
CA ASP A 164 4.21 6.60 12.53
C ASP A 164 2.74 7.00 12.22
N PRO A 165 1.83 7.00 13.22
CA PRO A 165 0.43 7.33 13.00
C PRO A 165 0.20 8.74 12.43
N LEU A 166 1.13 9.68 12.69
CA LEU A 166 1.08 11.06 12.21
C LEU A 166 1.78 11.26 10.86
N TYR A 167 2.32 10.19 10.25
CA TYR A 167 2.98 10.24 8.95
C TYR A 167 2.04 10.78 7.86
N ARG A 168 2.49 11.81 7.12
CA ARG A 168 1.72 12.53 6.09
C ARG A 168 2.48 12.66 4.75
N PRO A 169 2.53 11.61 3.93
CA PRO A 169 3.36 11.56 2.71
C PRO A 169 3.00 12.62 1.65
N PHE A 170 1.75 13.08 1.64
CA PHE A 170 1.21 13.99 0.61
C PHE A 170 0.63 15.29 1.18
N LYS A 171 0.97 15.66 2.43
CA LYS A 171 0.58 16.97 2.96
C LYS A 171 1.29 18.05 2.16
N LYS A 172 0.52 18.94 1.55
CA LYS A 172 1.07 20.15 0.91
C LYS A 172 1.64 21.05 2.01
N SER A 173 2.87 21.51 1.80
CA SER A 173 3.41 22.65 2.54
C SER A 173 2.43 23.81 2.39
N GLN A 174 1.94 24.38 3.48
CA GLN A 174 1.32 25.69 3.38
C GLN A 174 2.44 26.66 3.01
N SER A 175 2.37 27.26 1.83
CA SER A 175 3.17 28.45 1.55
C SER A 175 2.66 29.53 2.51
N SER A 176 3.52 30.01 3.40
CA SER A 176 3.25 31.25 4.12
C SER A 176 2.82 32.31 3.10
N PRO A 177 1.79 33.13 3.36
CA PRO A 177 1.53 34.27 2.51
C PRO A 177 2.81 35.09 2.49
N GLY A 178 3.43 35.22 1.31
CA GLY A 178 4.60 36.08 1.18
C GLY A 178 4.21 37.46 1.67
N GLU A 179 5.03 38.02 2.57
CA GLU A 179 5.04 39.46 2.80
C GLU A 179 5.20 40.10 1.41
N GLY A 180 4.13 40.76 0.97
CA GLY A 180 4.14 41.59 -0.23
C GLY A 180 5.09 42.78 -0.05
N PRO A 181 5.40 43.48 -1.14
CA PRO A 181 6.53 44.41 -1.25
C PRO A 181 6.54 45.53 -0.21
#